data_AF-A0AAD8TS36-F1
#
_entry.id   AF-A0AAD8TS36-F1
#
_cell.length_a   1.000
_cell.length_b   1.000
_cell.length_c   1.000
_cell.angle_alpha   90.00
_cell.angle_beta   90.00
_cell.angle_gamma   90.00
#
_symmetry.space_group_name_H-M   'P 1'
#
loop_
_entity.id
_entity.type
_entity.pdbx_description
1 polymer ?
#
loop_
_entity_poly.entity_id
_entity_poly.type
_entity_poly.pdbx_seq_one_letter_code
_entity_poly.pdbx_strand_id
1 'polypeptide(L)'
;MTTTPTAVLIFMMLTALVASTSAAGGGVLCDVEKDLVIWQSLGEPQRDESAMYKVDVTNQCAGDGPCAISKILLRCGNFRSLVPVDSRLLRVVRPGVCLLNGGHTVRQNSNFSFVYASYVRQNLYVLSARCQ
;
A
#
# COMPACT_ATOMS: atom_id res chain seq x y z
N MET A 1 -82.87 15.24 22.94
CA MET A 1 -81.85 16.30 22.99
C MET A 1 -80.55 15.67 22.50
N THR A 2 -80.26 15.82 21.20
CA THR A 2 -79.18 16.70 20.64
C THR A 2 -77.80 16.04 20.78
N THR A 3 -77.30 15.34 19.75
CA THR A 3 -76.44 15.79 18.60
C THR A 3 -74.97 15.39 18.80
N THR A 4 -74.45 14.70 17.77
CA THR A 4 -73.05 14.38 17.40
C THR A 4 -72.16 15.64 17.24
N PRO A 5 -70.91 15.60 16.71
CA PRO A 5 -69.86 14.55 16.57
C PRO A 5 -68.49 15.04 17.10
N THR A 6 -67.42 14.24 17.01
CA THR A 6 -66.22 14.57 16.19
C THR A 6 -65.17 13.48 16.27
N ALA A 7 -64.89 12.89 15.11
CA ALA A 7 -63.68 12.14 14.84
C ALA A 7 -62.46 13.07 14.93
N VAL A 8 -61.38 12.58 15.52
CA VAL A 8 -60.04 13.10 15.25
C VAL A 8 -59.17 11.92 14.84
N LEU A 9 -59.05 11.78 13.52
CA LEU A 9 -57.99 11.05 12.85
C LEU A 9 -56.66 11.74 13.18
N ILE A 10 -55.72 11.05 13.82
CA ILE A 10 -54.30 11.39 13.70
C ILE A 10 -53.57 10.19 13.11
N PHE A 11 -53.45 10.29 11.80
CA PHE A 11 -52.53 9.56 10.94
C PHE A 11 -51.08 9.84 11.34
N MET A 12 -50.22 8.86 11.08
CA MET A 12 -48.77 8.98 10.93
C MET A 12 -47.95 9.34 12.18
N MET A 13 -47.18 8.36 12.66
CA MET A 13 -45.81 8.24 12.16
C MET A 13 -45.33 6.81 12.38
N LEU A 14 -45.24 6.07 11.28
CA LEU A 14 -44.40 4.89 11.19
C LEU A 14 -42.94 5.39 11.33
N THR A 15 -42.38 5.37 12.54
CA THR A 15 -40.94 5.54 12.70
C THR A 15 -40.29 4.25 12.22
N ALA A 16 -40.05 4.17 10.91
CA ALA A 16 -39.13 3.21 10.34
C ALA A 16 -37.77 3.49 10.96
N LEU A 17 -37.39 2.67 11.95
CA LEU A 17 -36.01 2.62 12.44
C LEU A 17 -35.20 2.02 11.29
N VAL A 18 -34.70 2.86 10.41
CA VAL A 18 -33.77 2.44 9.37
C VAL A 18 -32.46 2.15 10.10
N ALA A 19 -32.31 0.91 10.58
CA ALA A 19 -31.03 0.41 11.03
C ALA A 19 -30.07 0.56 9.85
N SER A 20 -29.16 1.51 9.95
CA SER A 20 -28.11 1.72 8.96
C SER A 20 -27.23 0.49 9.01
N THR A 21 -27.49 -0.48 8.15
CA THR A 21 -26.51 -1.53 7.87
C THR A 21 -25.37 -0.83 7.17
N SER A 22 -24.34 -0.44 7.94
CA SER A 22 -23.03 -0.20 7.37
C SER A 22 -22.63 -1.51 6.71
N ALA A 23 -22.83 -1.59 5.41
CA ALA A 23 -22.16 -2.58 4.58
C ALA A 23 -20.68 -2.33 4.77
N ALA A 24 -20.07 -3.02 5.74
CA ALA A 24 -18.70 -3.43 5.62
C ALA A 24 -18.70 -4.33 4.38
N GLY A 25 -18.55 -3.70 3.22
CA GLY A 25 -18.20 -4.42 2.02
C GLY A 25 -16.98 -5.24 2.39
N GLY A 26 -17.11 -6.56 2.36
CA GLY A 26 -15.99 -7.48 2.36
C GLY A 26 -15.22 -7.34 1.04
N GLY A 27 -14.84 -6.12 0.68
CA GLY A 27 -13.84 -5.87 -0.33
C GLY A 27 -12.54 -6.39 0.26
N VAL A 28 -11.88 -7.28 -0.48
CA VAL A 28 -10.53 -7.74 -0.14
C VAL A 28 -9.66 -6.50 0.02
N LEU A 29 -9.42 -6.12 1.28
CA LEU A 29 -8.47 -5.08 1.65
C LEU A 29 -7.09 -5.67 1.40
N CYS A 30 -6.22 -4.98 0.66
CA CYS A 30 -4.87 -5.49 0.47
C CYS A 30 -4.13 -5.64 1.81
N ASP A 31 -3.41 -6.74 1.95
CA ASP A 31 -2.55 -7.05 3.06
C ASP A 31 -1.12 -6.76 2.64
N VAL A 32 -0.61 -5.57 2.99
CA VAL A 32 0.71 -5.10 2.56
C VAL A 32 1.83 -6.09 2.89
N GLU A 33 1.76 -6.79 4.02
CA GLU A 33 2.80 -7.73 4.42
C GLU A 33 2.84 -8.99 3.56
N LYS A 34 1.68 -9.40 3.01
CA LYS A 34 1.56 -10.56 2.12
C LYS A 34 1.65 -10.21 0.65
N ASP A 35 1.13 -9.04 0.28
CA ASP A 35 0.90 -8.65 -1.10
C ASP A 35 2.08 -7.86 -1.69
N LEU A 36 2.89 -7.20 -0.85
CA LEU A 36 4.06 -6.46 -1.32
C LEU A 36 5.35 -7.25 -1.04
N VAL A 37 5.91 -7.85 -2.08
CA VAL A 37 7.15 -8.61 -1.99
C VAL A 37 8.32 -7.77 -2.49
N ILE A 38 9.36 -7.71 -1.66
CA ILE A 38 10.63 -7.07 -2.00
C ILE A 38 11.70 -8.15 -2.00
N TRP A 39 12.20 -8.48 -3.18
CA TRP A 39 13.26 -9.44 -3.37
C TRP A 39 14.56 -8.74 -3.74
N GLN A 40 15.68 -9.25 -3.23
CA GLN A 40 17.00 -8.73 -3.55
C GLN A 40 17.88 -9.85 -4.09
N SER A 41 18.30 -9.76 -5.34
CA SER A 41 19.24 -10.69 -5.96
C SER A 41 20.66 -10.12 -5.94
N LEU A 42 21.64 -10.98 -5.67
CA LEU A 42 23.06 -10.66 -5.70
C LEU A 42 23.56 -10.84 -7.13
N GLY A 43 24.07 -9.77 -7.73
CA GLY A 43 24.79 -9.81 -9.00
C GLY A 43 26.27 -10.14 -8.79
N GLU A 44 27.02 -10.12 -9.89
CA GLU A 44 28.44 -10.46 -9.85
C GLU A 44 29.25 -9.44 -9.03
N PRO A 45 30.19 -9.92 -8.19
CA PRO A 45 31.18 -9.07 -7.55
C PRO A 45 31.97 -8.28 -8.60
N GLN A 46 32.22 -7.02 -8.30
CA GLN A 46 33.00 -6.09 -9.11
C GLN A 46 34.47 -6.13 -8.66
N ARG A 47 35.37 -5.56 -9.48
CA ARG A 47 36.81 -5.53 -9.15
C ARG A 47 37.14 -4.80 -7.85
N ASP A 48 36.29 -3.86 -7.46
CA ASP A 48 36.43 -3.08 -6.23
C ASP A 48 35.80 -3.78 -5.02
N GLU A 49 35.48 -5.08 -5.13
CA GLU A 49 34.80 -5.91 -4.11
C GLU A 49 33.36 -5.49 -3.79
N SER A 50 32.83 -4.49 -4.50
CA SER A 50 31.40 -4.18 -4.42
C SER A 50 30.58 -5.21 -5.19
N ALA A 51 29.28 -5.29 -4.92
CA ALA A 51 28.36 -6.07 -5.71
C ALA A 51 27.17 -5.22 -6.16
N MET A 52 26.62 -5.56 -7.32
CA MET A 52 25.34 -5.02 -7.78
C MET A 52 24.21 -5.84 -7.18
N TYR A 53 23.31 -5.19 -6.44
CA TYR A 53 22.11 -5.80 -5.91
C TYR A 53 20.92 -5.31 -6.71
N LYS A 54 20.21 -6.24 -7.37
CA LYS A 54 18.95 -5.93 -8.03
C LYS A 54 17.80 -6.14 -7.05
N VAL A 55 17.02 -5.10 -6.87
CA VAL A 55 15.81 -5.11 -6.05
C VAL A 55 14.60 -5.22 -6.97
N ASP A 56 13.81 -6.26 -6.79
CA ASP A 56 12.53 -6.47 -7.46
C ASP A 56 11.41 -6.22 -6.44
N VAL A 57 10.51 -5.28 -6.75
CA VAL A 57 9.35 -4.96 -5.93
C VAL A 57 8.10 -5.36 -6.69
N THR A 58 7.34 -6.29 -6.14
CA THR A 58 6.18 -6.91 -6.79
C THR A 58 4.94 -6.74 -5.92
N ASN A 59 3.84 -6.26 -6.52
CA ASN A 59 2.52 -6.37 -5.93
C ASN A 59 1.86 -7.67 -6.41
N GLN A 60 1.86 -8.69 -5.55
CA GLN A 60 1.35 -10.03 -5.81
C GLN A 60 -0.06 -10.28 -5.27
N CYS A 61 -0.82 -9.21 -4.99
CA CYS A 61 -2.21 -9.30 -4.56
C CYS A 61 -3.01 -10.38 -5.31
N ALA A 62 -3.51 -11.36 -4.58
CA ALA A 62 -4.22 -12.52 -5.12
C ALA A 62 -5.75 -12.42 -5.00
N GLY A 63 -6.29 -11.27 -4.59
CA GLY A 63 -7.73 -11.06 -4.41
C GLY A 63 -8.51 -10.82 -5.71
N ASP A 64 -9.81 -11.11 -5.67
CA ASP A 64 -10.79 -10.90 -6.75
C ASP A 64 -11.18 -9.42 -6.96
N GLY A 65 -10.55 -8.49 -6.23
CA GLY A 65 -10.79 -7.05 -6.29
C GLY A 65 -9.57 -6.27 -6.79
N PRO A 66 -9.77 -5.02 -7.29
CA PRO A 66 -8.66 -4.18 -7.71
C PRO A 66 -7.77 -3.86 -6.50
N CYS A 67 -6.57 -4.45 -6.45
CA CYS A 67 -5.57 -4.14 -5.45
C CYS A 67 -4.50 -3.21 -6.00
N ALA A 68 -4.35 -2.05 -5.39
CA ALA A 68 -3.29 -1.12 -5.72
C ALA A 68 -2.61 -0.65 -4.43
N ILE A 69 -1.27 -0.70 -4.41
CA ILE A 69 -0.47 -0.32 -3.26
C ILE A 69 0.33 0.93 -3.61
N SER A 70 0.29 1.94 -2.75
CA SER A 70 0.95 3.23 -2.98
C SER A 70 1.63 3.74 -1.71
N LYS A 71 2.37 4.85 -1.83
CA LYS A 71 3.05 5.52 -0.69
C LYS A 71 3.89 4.54 0.15
N ILE A 72 4.61 3.64 -0.53
CA ILE A 72 5.44 2.62 0.10
C ILE A 72 6.68 3.28 0.71
N LEU A 73 6.76 3.24 2.04
CA LEU A 73 7.92 3.67 2.82
C LEU A 73 8.69 2.44 3.31
N LEU A 74 10.01 2.47 3.12
CA LEU A 74 10.92 1.45 3.60
C LEU A 74 11.78 1.95 4.74
N ARG A 75 12.13 1.05 5.66
CA ARG A 75 13.31 1.20 6.51
C ARG A 75 14.50 0.81 5.66
N CYS A 76 15.41 1.75 5.46
CA CYS A 76 16.60 1.58 4.62
C CYS A 76 17.90 1.97 5.34
N GLY A 77 17.82 2.39 6.61
CA GLY A 77 19.00 2.69 7.43
C GLY A 77 19.91 3.74 6.81
N ASN A 78 21.20 3.45 6.72
CA ASN A 78 22.21 4.30 6.08
C ASN A 78 22.35 3.97 4.59
N PHE A 79 21.23 3.82 3.87
CA PHE A 79 21.23 3.46 2.45
C PHE A 79 22.18 4.37 1.67
N ARG A 80 23.21 3.76 1.09
CA ARG A 80 24.18 4.42 0.22
C ARG A 80 24.51 3.45 -0.91
N SER A 81 24.51 3.97 -2.12
CA SER A 81 24.96 3.22 -3.28
C SER A 81 26.20 3.87 -3.89
N LEU A 82 27.10 3.03 -4.41
CA LEU A 82 28.29 3.46 -5.16
C LEU A 82 27.94 3.93 -6.58
N VAL A 83 26.79 3.47 -7.12
CA VAL A 83 26.23 3.98 -8.37
C VAL A 83 24.95 4.76 -8.11
N PRO A 84 24.67 5.83 -8.86
CA PRO A 84 23.42 6.56 -8.71
C PRO A 84 22.20 5.67 -8.97
N VAL A 85 21.28 5.65 -8.01
CA VAL A 85 19.95 5.04 -8.17
C VAL A 85 18.98 6.14 -8.62
N ASP A 86 18.09 5.83 -9.56
CA ASP A 86 17.05 6.78 -9.96
C ASP A 86 16.18 7.18 -8.75
N SER A 87 16.18 8.47 -8.42
CA SER A 87 15.40 9.05 -7.33
C SER A 87 13.88 8.88 -7.49
N ARG A 88 13.39 8.56 -8.70
CA ARG A 88 11.99 8.20 -8.94
C ARG A 88 11.68 6.79 -8.46
N LEU A 89 12.67 5.89 -8.43
CA LEU A 89 12.50 4.50 -7.99
C LEU A 89 12.78 4.34 -6.50
N LEU A 90 13.81 4.99 -5.97
CA LEU A 90 14.15 4.97 -4.55
C LEU A 90 14.73 6.31 -4.12
N ARG A 91 14.13 6.93 -3.09
CA ARG A 91 14.62 8.19 -2.52
C ARG A 91 14.60 8.18 -1.01
N VAL A 92 15.72 8.53 -0.38
CA VAL A 92 15.76 8.79 1.07
C VAL A 92 14.93 10.04 1.36
N VAL A 93 13.89 9.91 2.19
CA VAL A 93 13.01 11.04 2.56
C VAL A 93 13.28 11.56 3.96
N ARG A 94 13.77 10.69 4.85
CA ARG A 94 14.23 11.01 6.21
C ARG A 94 15.38 10.06 6.56
N PRO A 95 16.23 10.37 7.56
CA PRO A 95 17.26 9.44 8.01
C PRO A 95 16.67 8.04 8.29
N GLY A 96 17.20 7.01 7.64
CA GLY A 96 16.70 5.64 7.80
C GLY A 96 15.44 5.27 7.01
N VAL A 97 14.81 6.22 6.32
CA VAL A 97 13.50 6.02 5.65
C VAL A 97 13.58 6.38 4.17
N CYS A 98 13.20 5.43 3.32
CA CYS A 98 13.18 5.58 1.87
C CYS A 98 11.75 5.50 1.33
N LEU A 99 11.46 6.28 0.30
CA LEU A 99 10.24 6.24 -0.49
C LEU A 99 10.49 5.45 -1.77
N LEU A 100 9.65 4.45 -2.05
CA LEU A 100 9.70 3.66 -3.28
C LEU A 100 8.80 4.24 -4.36
N ASN A 101 9.22 4.09 -5.62
CA ASN A 101 8.46 4.43 -6.83
C ASN A 101 7.81 5.83 -6.77
N GLY A 102 8.49 6.83 -6.17
CA GLY A 102 7.95 8.18 -5.97
C GLY A 102 6.68 8.24 -5.11
N GLY A 103 6.28 7.14 -4.48
CA GLY A 103 5.00 6.95 -3.82
C GLY A 103 3.82 6.73 -4.77
N HIS A 104 4.09 6.49 -6.06
CA HIS A 104 3.09 6.13 -7.06
C HIS A 104 2.51 4.73 -6.81
N THR A 105 1.33 4.51 -7.37
CA THR A 105 0.60 3.26 -7.25
C THR A 105 1.27 2.14 -8.03
N VAL A 106 1.50 1.02 -7.36
CA VAL A 106 1.86 -0.28 -7.93
C VAL A 106 0.57 -1.08 -8.04
N ARG A 107 0.11 -1.30 -9.27
CA ARG A 107 -1.12 -2.07 -9.54
C ARG A 107 -0.90 -3.55 -9.25
N GLN A 108 -1.99 -4.28 -9.08
CA GLN A 108 -1.99 -5.73 -9.00
C GLN A 108 -1.21 -6.34 -10.17
N ASN A 109 -0.40 -7.35 -9.87
CA ASN A 109 0.46 -8.06 -10.82
C ASN A 109 1.47 -7.17 -11.55
N SER A 110 1.71 -5.96 -11.05
CA SER A 110 2.78 -5.10 -11.56
C SER A 110 4.00 -5.14 -10.65
N ASN A 111 5.15 -4.92 -11.26
CA ASN A 111 6.42 -4.84 -10.58
C ASN A 111 7.25 -3.67 -11.12
N PHE A 112 8.26 -3.29 -10.36
CA PHE A 112 9.35 -2.46 -10.84
C PHE A 112 10.64 -2.93 -10.19
N SER A 113 11.76 -2.61 -10.81
CA SER A 113 13.07 -2.99 -10.29
C SER A 113 14.05 -1.84 -10.38
N PHE A 114 15.04 -1.85 -9.50
CA PHE A 114 16.18 -0.95 -9.54
C PHE A 114 17.43 -1.70 -9.06
N VAL A 115 18.60 -1.16 -9.41
CA VAL A 115 19.89 -1.75 -9.02
C VAL A 115 20.63 -0.74 -8.15
N TYR A 116 21.28 -1.22 -7.09
CA TYR A 116 22.24 -0.45 -6.31
C TYR A 116 23.55 -1.22 -6.19
N ALA A 117 24.69 -0.53 -6.27
CA ALA A 117 25.98 -1.10 -5.92
C ALA A 117 26.34 -0.80 -4.46
N SER A 118 26.85 -1.78 -3.74
CA SER A 118 27.28 -1.66 -2.33
C SER A 118 28.27 -2.79 -1.99
N TYR A 119 29.09 -2.58 -0.97
CA TYR A 119 29.94 -3.63 -0.39
C TYR A 119 29.14 -4.64 0.43
N VAL A 120 27.99 -4.22 0.95
CA VAL A 120 27.10 -5.04 1.77
C VAL A 120 25.66 -4.91 1.28
N ARG A 121 24.91 -6.01 1.41
CA ARG A 121 23.48 -6.03 1.12
C ARG A 121 22.75 -5.06 2.07
N GLN A 122 21.93 -4.20 1.50
CA GLN A 122 21.13 -3.25 2.25
C GLN A 122 19.92 -3.94 2.86
N ASN A 123 19.59 -3.53 4.08
CA ASN A 123 18.44 -4.06 4.78
C ASN A 123 17.19 -3.23 4.47
N LEU A 124 16.30 -3.77 3.64
CA LEU A 124 15.13 -3.09 3.11
C LEU A 124 13.86 -3.78 3.62
N TYR A 125 13.13 -3.12 4.51
CA TYR A 125 11.85 -3.63 5.02
C TYR A 125 10.74 -2.59 4.88
N VAL A 126 9.52 -3.06 4.66
CA VAL A 126 8.35 -2.18 4.57
C VAL A 126 8.04 -1.59 5.96
N LEU A 127 7.99 -0.27 6.05
CA LEU A 127 7.51 0.45 7.24
C LEU A 127 6.02 0.72 7.18
N SER A 128 5.54 1.13 6.00
CA SER A 128 4.14 1.42 5.76
C SER A 128 3.86 1.48 4.27
N ALA A 129 2.65 1.12 3.87
CA ALA A 129 2.11 1.42 2.55
C ALA A 129 0.61 1.73 2.66
N ARG A 130 0.00 2.19 1.57
CA ARG A 130 -1.43 2.49 1.50
C ARG A 130 -2.09 1.66 0.41
N CYS A 131 -3.11 0.91 0.81
CA CYS A 131 -4.10 0.35 -0.09
C CYS A 131 -4.94 1.46 -0.73
N GLN A 132 -5.25 1.29 -2.01
CA GLN A 132 -6.11 2.16 -2.82
C GLN A 132 -7.43 1.45 -3.13
#